data_AF-A0A7J0CNM6-F1
#
_entry.id   AF-A0A7J0CNM6-F1
#
_cell.length_a   1.000
_cell.length_b   1.000
_cell.length_c   1.000
_cell.angle_alpha   90.00
_cell.angle_beta   90.00
_cell.angle_gamma   90.00
#
_symmetry.space_group_name_H-M   'P 1'
#
loop_
_entity.id
_entity.type
_entity.pdbx_description
1 polymer ?
#
loop_
_entity_poly.entity_id
_entity_poly.type
_entity_poly.pdbx_seq_one_letter_code
_entity_poly.pdbx_strand_id
1 'polypeptide(L)'
;MRQRRTTRQTPGTTRQTAPPRTARRRPLPALLGTLLIVVAAALSSTAATSSVAAASAPRPLGQLVPVPAKVVPGGSPYAITSTTPVRVAGGSGEVRRIGAYLAELLRPATGYALPVTDRPGPGGIRLELGARDRSLGDEGYRLRSTPAALTITARTPAGLFHGVQTLRQLLPDRVEADSRQKGPWKVAGGTITDAPRYGYRGAMLDVSRHFFSVAEVKRYIDQLALYKVNKLHLHLSDDQGWRIAVDSWPRLATYGGSTEVGGGPGGYYTKAQYREIVRYAASRYLEVVPEIDLPGHTNAALASYAELNCDGIAPPLYTGTTVGFSSLCVSKPVTYDFVDDVLREVAALTPGKYLHIGGDEAHATSHEDYVAFMAKAQAVVGKYGKTVMGWHQLTGAVPAKGAVAQYWGYDRTGAAERKQVADAAKGGTKLVLSPADRVYLDMKYTKDTPLGLSWAGLVEVRRSYDWDPATYLEGAPQEAVLGVGAPLWTETLTDSTEIEAMAFPRLLGAAEIGWSPAAARDWETYRVRLAAQGPRLTALGIDFYRSPQVDWGP
;
A
#
# COMPACT_ATOMS: atom_id res chain seq x y z
N MET A 1 -69.90 4.71 47.32
CA MET A 1 -70.71 3.62 46.71
C MET A 1 -69.79 2.43 46.43
N ARG A 2 -70.09 1.21 46.91
CA ARG A 2 -70.71 0.07 46.18
C ARG A 2 -69.94 -0.32 44.88
N GLN A 3 -69.19 -1.45 44.82
CA GLN A 3 -69.58 -2.90 44.75
C GLN A 3 -69.83 -3.36 43.29
N ARG A 4 -69.59 -4.59 42.77
CA ARG A 4 -69.10 -5.97 43.17
C ARG A 4 -68.71 -6.70 41.85
N ARG A 5 -68.10 -7.90 41.69
CA ARG A 5 -67.49 -9.03 42.47
C ARG A 5 -66.36 -9.64 41.56
N THR A 6 -65.22 -10.20 42.00
CA THR A 6 -64.87 -11.57 42.51
C THR A 6 -65.17 -12.77 41.56
N THR A 7 -64.49 -13.94 41.58
CA THR A 7 -63.63 -14.65 42.59
C THR A 7 -62.77 -15.76 41.87
N ARG A 8 -61.51 -16.08 42.25
CA ARG A 8 -60.99 -17.23 43.09
C ARG A 8 -61.38 -18.67 42.62
N GLN A 9 -60.61 -19.76 42.82
CA GLN A 9 -59.35 -20.03 43.57
C GLN A 9 -58.60 -21.33 43.10
N THR A 10 -57.37 -21.56 43.63
CA THR A 10 -56.52 -22.80 43.60
C THR A 10 -56.79 -23.67 44.88
N PRO A 11 -55.97 -24.68 45.38
CA PRO A 11 -54.69 -25.30 44.94
C PRO A 11 -54.47 -26.84 45.19
N GLY A 12 -53.26 -27.37 44.90
CA GLY A 12 -52.58 -28.47 45.63
C GLY A 12 -52.70 -29.95 45.13
N THR A 13 -51.91 -30.95 45.56
CA THR A 13 -50.57 -30.98 46.21
C THR A 13 -49.92 -32.41 46.27
N THR A 14 -48.65 -32.56 45.82
CA THR A 14 -47.56 -33.49 46.29
C THR A 14 -47.67 -35.05 46.37
N ARG A 15 -46.47 -35.71 46.25
CA ARG A 15 -46.05 -37.09 46.65
C ARG A 15 -46.47 -38.30 45.77
N GLN A 16 -45.81 -39.48 45.78
CA GLN A 16 -44.40 -39.93 45.98
C GLN A 16 -44.28 -41.48 45.74
N THR A 17 -43.06 -42.04 45.63
CA THR A 17 -42.68 -43.50 45.76
C THR A 17 -42.94 -44.49 44.60
N ALA A 18 -42.34 -45.69 44.70
CA ALA A 18 -42.26 -46.82 43.74
C ALA A 18 -41.97 -48.14 44.52
N PRO A 19 -41.34 -49.19 43.93
CA PRO A 19 -41.78 -50.29 43.03
C PRO A 19 -42.11 -51.59 43.85
N PRO A 20 -41.77 -52.89 43.55
CA PRO A 20 -41.38 -53.66 42.32
C PRO A 20 -41.99 -55.11 42.17
N ARG A 21 -41.51 -55.90 41.16
CA ARG A 21 -41.59 -57.39 40.96
C ARG A 21 -42.95 -57.97 40.45
N THR A 22 -43.09 -59.19 39.88
CA THR A 22 -42.29 -60.46 39.84
C THR A 22 -42.35 -61.25 38.50
N ALA A 23 -41.30 -62.06 38.19
CA ALA A 23 -41.26 -63.46 37.62
C ALA A 23 -42.11 -63.89 36.37
N ARG A 24 -41.88 -64.98 35.58
CA ARG A 24 -40.88 -66.09 35.40
C ARG A 24 -41.15 -66.73 34.00
N ARG A 25 -40.21 -67.30 33.21
CA ARG A 25 -39.66 -68.70 33.18
C ARG A 25 -38.61 -68.85 32.02
N ARG A 26 -37.87 -69.98 31.97
CA ARG A 26 -36.95 -70.43 30.86
C ARG A 26 -37.48 -71.72 30.17
N PRO A 27 -36.84 -72.26 29.10
CA PRO A 27 -35.72 -73.22 29.27
C PRO A 27 -34.47 -72.99 28.34
N LEU A 28 -33.53 -73.94 28.38
CA LEU A 28 -32.21 -74.09 27.71
C LEU A 28 -32.04 -75.59 27.32
N PRO A 29 -31.03 -76.10 26.55
CA PRO A 29 -29.60 -75.74 26.44
C PRO A 29 -29.23 -75.27 25.00
N ALA A 30 -28.05 -75.39 24.36
CA ALA A 30 -26.86 -76.24 24.56
C ALA A 30 -25.49 -75.62 24.15
N LEU A 31 -24.57 -76.42 23.58
CA LEU A 31 -23.17 -76.51 24.04
C LEU A 31 -22.18 -77.06 22.99
N LEU A 32 -20.87 -77.03 23.34
CA LEU A 32 -19.65 -77.49 22.62
C LEU A 32 -19.20 -76.60 21.43
N GLY A 33 -17.91 -76.33 21.18
CA GLY A 33 -16.68 -76.81 21.86
C GLY A 33 -15.40 -75.95 21.65
N THR A 34 -14.25 -76.48 22.14
CA THR A 34 -12.87 -75.92 22.28
C THR A 34 -12.14 -75.49 20.99
N LEU A 35 -11.25 -74.47 20.92
CA LEU A 35 -9.94 -74.16 21.58
C LEU A 35 -8.77 -75.02 20.98
N LEU A 36 -7.74 -74.53 20.26
CA LEU A 36 -6.60 -73.59 20.55
C LEU A 36 -6.02 -73.02 19.20
N ILE A 37 -5.65 -71.73 19.03
CA ILE A 37 -4.32 -71.04 19.22
C ILE A 37 -3.24 -71.18 18.10
N VAL A 38 -2.51 -70.06 17.86
CA VAL A 38 -1.24 -69.83 17.08
C VAL A 38 -1.28 -69.35 15.60
N VAL A 39 -0.87 -68.06 15.46
CA VAL A 39 -0.12 -67.38 14.36
C VAL A 39 -0.65 -67.33 12.91
N ALA A 40 -0.99 -66.10 12.49
CA ALA A 40 -0.74 -65.57 11.14
C ALA A 40 -0.60 -64.02 11.19
N ALA A 41 0.48 -63.51 11.79
CA ALA A 41 0.71 -62.07 11.97
C ALA A 41 1.58 -61.45 10.86
N ALA A 42 1.01 -61.26 9.66
CA ALA A 42 1.58 -60.48 8.55
C ALA A 42 0.46 -60.00 7.60
N LEU A 43 0.75 -59.00 6.75
CA LEU A 43 -0.12 -58.41 5.70
C LEU A 43 -1.10 -57.27 6.09
N SER A 44 -0.96 -56.62 7.24
CA SER A 44 -1.73 -55.40 7.60
C SER A 44 -0.86 -54.23 8.07
N SER A 45 0.23 -53.92 7.35
CA SER A 45 1.23 -52.93 7.81
C SER A 45 1.98 -52.16 6.69
N THR A 46 1.38 -51.97 5.51
CA THR A 46 2.02 -51.29 4.35
C THR A 46 1.14 -50.21 3.67
N ALA A 47 0.26 -49.54 4.42
CA ALA A 47 -0.64 -48.51 3.87
C ALA A 47 -0.83 -47.26 4.75
N ALA A 48 0.05 -47.00 5.73
CA ALA A 48 -0.16 -45.97 6.78
C ALA A 48 1.07 -45.08 7.09
N THR A 49 1.98 -44.87 6.12
CA THR A 49 3.24 -44.12 6.32
C THR A 49 3.53 -43.07 5.24
N SER A 50 2.51 -42.59 4.52
CA SER A 50 2.64 -41.57 3.46
C SER A 50 2.17 -40.16 3.86
N SER A 51 1.44 -39.99 4.97
CA SER A 51 0.85 -38.70 5.40
C SER A 51 1.81 -37.75 6.14
N VAL A 52 3.03 -38.21 6.49
CA VAL A 52 3.99 -37.44 7.30
C VAL A 52 5.09 -36.76 6.44
N ALA A 53 5.19 -37.11 5.16
CA ALA A 53 6.31 -36.72 4.28
C ALA A 53 6.11 -35.40 3.50
N ALA A 54 4.94 -34.76 3.58
CA ALA A 54 4.65 -33.48 2.93
C ALA A 54 5.30 -32.28 3.68
N ALA A 55 6.63 -32.31 3.80
CA ALA A 55 7.43 -31.31 4.53
C ALA A 55 7.54 -29.97 3.77
N SER A 56 6.39 -29.29 3.60
CA SER A 56 6.12 -28.03 2.87
C SER A 56 7.17 -27.67 1.81
N ALA A 57 6.85 -27.93 0.55
CA ALA A 57 7.65 -27.47 -0.58
C ALA A 57 7.88 -25.95 -0.48
N PRO A 58 9.09 -25.45 -0.82
CA PRO A 58 9.34 -24.02 -0.86
C PRO A 58 8.46 -23.36 -1.94
N ARG A 59 8.04 -22.11 -1.71
CA ARG A 59 7.29 -21.34 -2.72
C ARG A 59 8.10 -21.23 -4.02
N PRO A 60 7.51 -21.45 -5.20
CA PRO A 60 8.20 -21.29 -6.49
C PRO A 60 8.76 -19.87 -6.65
N LEU A 61 9.98 -19.74 -7.20
CA LEU A 61 10.66 -18.44 -7.34
C LEU A 61 9.92 -17.40 -8.21
N GLY A 62 8.92 -17.82 -9.00
CA GLY A 62 8.07 -16.93 -9.80
C GLY A 62 6.74 -16.56 -9.14
N GLN A 63 6.37 -17.15 -7.99
CA GLN A 63 5.10 -16.86 -7.32
C GLN A 63 5.26 -15.63 -6.41
N LEU A 64 5.39 -14.46 -7.04
CA LEU A 64 5.72 -13.18 -6.42
C LEU A 64 4.86 -12.06 -7.01
N VAL A 65 4.68 -10.99 -6.25
CA VAL A 65 4.10 -9.72 -6.72
C VAL A 65 4.94 -8.56 -6.18
N PRO A 66 5.53 -7.69 -7.01
CA PRO A 66 5.64 -7.78 -8.47
C PRO A 66 6.36 -9.05 -8.98
N VAL A 67 5.98 -9.54 -10.17
CA VAL A 67 6.72 -10.60 -10.89
C VAL A 67 8.12 -10.12 -11.28
N PRO A 68 9.21 -10.85 -10.93
CA PRO A 68 10.56 -10.39 -11.23
C PRO A 68 10.90 -10.38 -12.72
N ALA A 69 11.77 -9.45 -13.14
CA ALA A 69 12.18 -9.33 -14.54
C ALA A 69 12.84 -10.60 -15.13
N LYS A 70 13.52 -11.41 -14.31
CA LYS A 70 14.02 -12.74 -14.70
C LYS A 70 14.10 -13.71 -13.51
N VAL A 71 13.53 -14.90 -13.70
CA VAL A 71 13.58 -16.01 -12.74
C VAL A 71 14.20 -17.24 -13.39
N VAL A 72 15.14 -17.89 -12.69
CA VAL A 72 15.78 -19.15 -13.10
C VAL A 72 15.77 -20.12 -11.90
N PRO A 73 14.75 -20.98 -11.77
CA PRO A 73 14.72 -22.03 -10.75
C PRO A 73 15.84 -23.06 -10.96
N GLY A 74 16.38 -23.64 -9.88
CA GLY A 74 17.35 -24.72 -10.01
C GLY A 74 18.09 -25.08 -8.71
N GLY A 75 18.31 -26.37 -8.51
CA GLY A 75 18.98 -26.91 -7.33
C GLY A 75 18.13 -26.92 -6.06
N SER A 76 18.70 -27.44 -4.98
CA SER A 76 18.01 -27.60 -3.69
C SER A 76 17.83 -26.26 -2.96
N PRO A 77 16.75 -26.10 -2.15
CA PRO A 77 16.45 -24.87 -1.44
C PRO A 77 17.47 -24.49 -0.37
N TYR A 78 17.55 -23.19 -0.07
CA TYR A 78 18.15 -22.71 1.18
C TYR A 78 17.16 -22.92 2.35
N ALA A 79 17.68 -23.07 3.56
CA ALA A 79 16.88 -23.15 4.79
C ALA A 79 17.45 -22.24 5.88
N ILE A 80 16.62 -21.38 6.44
CA ILE A 80 16.96 -20.57 7.60
C ILE A 80 16.86 -21.44 8.86
N THR A 81 17.87 -21.37 9.72
CA THR A 81 18.01 -22.14 10.96
C THR A 81 18.36 -21.23 12.14
N SER A 82 18.30 -21.76 13.36
CA SER A 82 18.68 -21.04 14.59
C SER A 82 20.11 -20.50 14.60
N THR A 83 21.00 -21.06 13.77
CA THR A 83 22.40 -20.64 13.62
C THR A 83 22.65 -19.72 12.42
N THR A 84 21.63 -19.37 11.64
CA THR A 84 21.77 -18.53 10.43
C THR A 84 22.13 -17.08 10.78
N PRO A 85 23.29 -16.55 10.35
CA PRO A 85 23.61 -15.13 10.46
C PRO A 85 23.04 -14.34 9.27
N VAL A 86 22.85 -13.03 9.47
CA VAL A 86 22.67 -12.05 8.40
C VAL A 86 24.02 -11.36 8.19
N ARG A 87 24.67 -11.62 7.05
CA ARG A 87 25.98 -11.05 6.72
C ARG A 87 25.84 -9.79 5.88
N VAL A 88 26.51 -8.73 6.30
CA VAL A 88 26.46 -7.40 5.66
C VAL A 88 27.85 -7.02 5.14
N ALA A 89 28.13 -7.43 3.89
CA ALA A 89 29.44 -7.24 3.29
C ALA A 89 29.68 -5.78 2.86
N GLY A 90 30.93 -5.33 2.92
CA GLY A 90 31.31 -3.97 2.53
C GLY A 90 31.15 -2.90 3.61
N GLY A 91 30.71 -3.27 4.83
CA GLY A 91 30.88 -2.46 6.04
C GLY A 91 30.09 -1.15 6.15
N SER A 92 29.30 -0.75 5.14
CA SER A 92 28.54 0.50 5.21
C SER A 92 27.43 0.40 6.27
N GLY A 93 27.27 1.47 7.06
CA GLY A 93 26.24 1.54 8.10
C GLY A 93 24.82 1.36 7.55
N GLU A 94 24.60 1.62 6.26
CA GLU A 94 23.32 1.45 5.59
C GLU A 94 23.01 -0.01 5.24
N VAL A 95 23.98 -0.77 4.72
CA VAL A 95 23.80 -2.23 4.52
C VAL A 95 23.57 -2.90 5.88
N ARG A 96 24.21 -2.40 6.95
CA ARG A 96 23.94 -2.84 8.33
C ARG A 96 22.51 -2.53 8.79
N ARG A 97 21.92 -1.38 8.41
CA ARG A 97 20.49 -1.07 8.66
C ARG A 97 19.55 -2.04 7.93
N ILE A 98 19.81 -2.36 6.66
CA ILE A 98 18.99 -3.33 5.92
C ILE A 98 19.10 -4.73 6.55
N GLY A 99 20.30 -5.13 6.99
CA GLY A 99 20.50 -6.39 7.71
C GLY A 99 19.78 -6.44 9.06
N ALA A 100 19.70 -5.32 9.78
CA ALA A 100 18.92 -5.19 11.01
C ALA A 100 17.42 -5.31 10.74
N TYR A 101 16.88 -4.53 9.80
CA TYR A 101 15.48 -4.59 9.35
C TYR A 101 15.06 -6.01 8.93
N LEU A 102 15.87 -6.70 8.13
CA LEU A 102 15.62 -8.10 7.76
C LEU A 102 15.58 -9.02 9.00
N ALA A 103 16.52 -8.86 9.93
CA ALA A 103 16.55 -9.69 11.14
C ALA A 103 15.38 -9.37 12.08
N GLU A 104 14.96 -8.11 12.18
CA GLU A 104 13.80 -7.64 12.95
C GLU A 104 12.48 -8.22 12.42
N LEU A 105 12.29 -8.25 11.09
CA LEU A 105 11.14 -8.91 10.46
C LEU A 105 11.10 -10.42 10.73
N LEU A 106 12.26 -11.10 10.66
CA LEU A 106 12.31 -12.56 10.73
C LEU A 106 12.35 -13.11 12.18
N ARG A 107 12.81 -12.33 13.16
CA ARG A 107 12.96 -12.78 14.56
C ARG A 107 11.66 -13.29 15.21
N PRO A 108 10.50 -12.61 15.12
CA PRO A 108 9.30 -12.99 15.87
C PRO A 108 8.77 -14.35 15.41
N ALA A 109 8.48 -14.51 14.12
CA ALA A 109 8.01 -15.76 13.55
C ALA A 109 9.02 -16.92 13.68
N THR A 110 10.32 -16.68 13.48
CA THR A 110 11.31 -17.79 13.54
C THR A 110 11.68 -18.19 14.98
N GLY A 111 11.68 -17.24 15.92
CA GLY A 111 12.30 -17.40 17.23
C GLY A 111 13.82 -17.56 17.17
N TYR A 112 14.49 -17.10 16.11
CA TYR A 112 15.93 -17.20 15.91
C TYR A 112 16.62 -15.85 16.15
N ALA A 113 17.84 -15.87 16.70
CA ALA A 113 18.57 -14.64 17.04
C ALA A 113 18.93 -13.79 15.81
N LEU A 114 19.25 -14.44 14.68
CA LEU A 114 19.63 -13.82 13.40
C LEU A 114 20.65 -12.67 13.59
N PRO A 115 21.89 -12.98 14.03
CA PRO A 115 22.89 -11.97 14.32
C PRO A 115 23.36 -11.27 13.04
N VAL A 116 23.36 -9.94 13.06
CA VAL A 116 23.81 -9.08 11.94
C VAL A 116 25.31 -8.85 12.08
N THR A 117 26.10 -9.35 11.12
CA THR A 117 27.57 -9.35 11.19
C THR A 117 28.24 -8.96 9.87
N ASP A 118 29.32 -8.22 10.00
CA ASP A 118 30.32 -7.87 8.98
C ASP A 118 31.30 -9.02 8.71
N ARG A 119 31.46 -9.96 9.65
CA ARG A 119 32.45 -11.03 9.57
C ARG A 119 32.18 -11.94 8.36
N PRO A 120 33.22 -12.30 7.58
CA PRO A 120 33.08 -13.26 6.48
C PRO A 120 32.73 -14.67 6.99
N GLY A 121 32.24 -15.53 6.10
CA GLY A 121 32.00 -16.94 6.39
C GLY A 121 31.21 -17.65 5.29
N PRO A 122 31.25 -18.99 5.23
CA PRO A 122 30.81 -19.75 4.07
C PRO A 122 29.28 -19.79 3.83
N GLY A 123 28.46 -19.50 4.84
CA GLY A 123 26.99 -19.57 4.73
C GLY A 123 26.23 -18.49 5.51
N GLY A 124 24.90 -18.53 5.39
CA GLY A 124 23.96 -17.56 5.97
C GLY A 124 23.13 -16.84 4.90
N ILE A 125 22.36 -15.83 5.33
CA ILE A 125 21.81 -14.82 4.42
C ILE A 125 22.88 -13.74 4.23
N ARG A 126 23.10 -13.27 3.00
CA ARG A 126 24.13 -12.26 2.68
C ARG A 126 23.55 -11.09 1.90
N LEU A 127 23.90 -9.87 2.32
CA LEU A 127 23.61 -8.62 1.64
C LEU A 127 24.94 -8.03 1.16
N GLU A 128 25.10 -7.90 -0.16
CA GLU A 128 26.39 -7.63 -0.82
C GLU A 128 26.28 -6.48 -1.84
N LEU A 129 26.94 -5.35 -1.59
CA LEU A 129 27.08 -4.29 -2.61
C LEU A 129 28.20 -4.62 -3.60
N GLY A 130 28.15 -3.98 -4.79
CA GLY A 130 29.19 -4.09 -5.81
C GLY A 130 28.81 -4.92 -7.04
N ALA A 131 27.50 -5.09 -7.32
CA ALA A 131 27.06 -5.72 -8.56
C ALA A 131 27.59 -4.95 -9.80
N ARG A 132 28.45 -5.61 -10.59
CA ARG A 132 29.04 -5.02 -11.81
C ARG A 132 28.04 -4.85 -12.95
N ASP A 133 26.95 -5.60 -12.91
CA ASP A 133 25.87 -5.62 -13.89
C ASP A 133 25.11 -4.29 -13.91
N ARG A 134 25.32 -3.47 -14.96
CA ARG A 134 24.72 -2.14 -15.08
C ARG A 134 23.20 -2.19 -15.30
N SER A 135 22.64 -3.31 -15.76
CA SER A 135 21.20 -3.45 -16.03
C SER A 135 20.32 -3.37 -14.77
N LEU A 136 20.92 -3.56 -13.59
CA LEU A 136 20.22 -3.43 -12.31
C LEU A 136 19.87 -1.98 -11.94
N GLY A 137 20.43 -0.97 -12.62
CA GLY A 137 20.20 0.44 -12.27
C GLY A 137 20.56 0.74 -10.81
N ASP A 138 19.78 1.58 -10.16
CA ASP A 138 19.97 1.90 -8.74
C ASP A 138 19.06 1.10 -7.80
N GLU A 139 17.94 0.58 -8.29
CA GLU A 139 16.91 -0.10 -7.49
C GLU A 139 16.86 -1.62 -7.67
N GLY A 140 17.60 -2.18 -8.62
CA GLY A 140 17.61 -3.62 -8.94
C GLY A 140 18.65 -4.45 -8.18
N TYR A 141 18.44 -5.76 -8.20
CA TYR A 141 19.21 -6.75 -7.43
C TYR A 141 19.27 -8.11 -8.13
N ARG A 142 20.16 -8.98 -7.64
CA ARG A 142 20.20 -10.40 -7.94
C ARG A 142 20.10 -11.19 -6.63
N LEU A 143 19.06 -12.00 -6.47
CA LEU A 143 18.91 -12.94 -5.35
C LEU A 143 19.27 -14.34 -5.84
N ARG A 144 20.25 -14.98 -5.19
CA ARG A 144 20.66 -16.36 -5.47
C ARG A 144 20.48 -17.23 -4.23
N SER A 145 19.70 -18.28 -4.35
CA SER A 145 19.36 -19.22 -3.27
C SER A 145 19.97 -20.59 -3.55
N THR A 146 20.75 -21.11 -2.59
CA THR A 146 21.43 -22.42 -2.66
C THR A 146 21.52 -23.05 -1.27
N PRO A 147 21.80 -24.35 -1.13
CA PRO A 147 21.90 -24.99 0.19
C PRO A 147 22.95 -24.38 1.13
N ALA A 148 24.03 -23.81 0.59
CA ALA A 148 25.10 -23.20 1.38
C ALA A 148 24.77 -21.77 1.86
N ALA A 149 24.12 -20.96 1.02
CA ALA A 149 23.83 -19.57 1.30
C ALA A 149 22.67 -19.04 0.44
N LEU A 150 22.03 -18.00 0.96
CA LEU A 150 21.17 -17.09 0.19
C LEU A 150 21.86 -15.73 0.11
N THR A 151 22.13 -15.27 -1.10
CA THR A 151 22.84 -13.99 -1.35
C THR A 151 21.94 -13.04 -2.13
N ILE A 152 21.84 -11.80 -1.66
CA ILE A 152 21.24 -10.67 -2.39
C ILE A 152 22.38 -9.71 -2.72
N THR A 153 22.65 -9.53 -4.02
CA THR A 153 23.68 -8.61 -4.52
C THR A 153 23.05 -7.45 -5.29
N ALA A 154 23.49 -6.22 -5.05
CA ALA A 154 22.95 -5.04 -5.74
C ALA A 154 24.01 -3.98 -6.05
N ARG A 155 23.61 -2.94 -6.80
CA ARG A 155 24.43 -1.76 -7.08
C ARG A 155 24.39 -0.74 -5.94
N THR A 156 23.21 -0.47 -5.40
CA THR A 156 22.99 0.45 -4.27
C THR A 156 22.24 -0.26 -3.12
N PRO A 157 22.15 0.36 -1.93
CA PRO A 157 21.34 -0.15 -0.83
C PRO A 157 19.85 -0.32 -1.15
N ALA A 158 19.25 0.49 -2.02
CA ALA A 158 17.84 0.36 -2.40
C ALA A 158 17.54 -1.01 -3.05
N GLY A 159 18.43 -1.48 -3.93
CA GLY A 159 18.32 -2.82 -4.51
C GLY A 159 18.42 -3.95 -3.47
N LEU A 160 19.29 -3.82 -2.46
CA LEU A 160 19.35 -4.79 -1.37
C LEU A 160 18.04 -4.82 -0.57
N PHE A 161 17.42 -3.66 -0.35
CA PHE A 161 16.12 -3.57 0.32
C PHE A 161 14.99 -4.21 -0.52
N HIS A 162 14.90 -3.91 -1.81
CA HIS A 162 13.94 -4.58 -2.70
C HIS A 162 14.13 -6.11 -2.77
N GLY A 163 15.38 -6.57 -2.72
CA GLY A 163 15.70 -8.00 -2.62
C GLY A 163 15.26 -8.64 -1.29
N VAL A 164 15.27 -7.88 -0.18
CA VAL A 164 14.70 -8.32 1.11
C VAL A 164 13.18 -8.49 1.02
N GLN A 165 12.47 -7.62 0.32
CA GLN A 165 11.01 -7.76 0.17
C GLN A 165 10.64 -8.99 -0.67
N THR A 166 11.43 -9.30 -1.71
CA THR A 166 11.32 -10.58 -2.44
C THR A 166 11.66 -11.78 -1.54
N LEU A 167 12.69 -11.70 -0.69
CA LEU A 167 13.01 -12.76 0.27
C LEU A 167 11.86 -13.03 1.26
N ARG A 168 11.19 -12.00 1.78
CA ARG A 168 9.98 -12.16 2.61
C ARG A 168 8.93 -13.01 1.88
N GLN A 169 8.56 -12.61 0.67
CA GLN A 169 7.51 -13.28 -0.11
C GLN A 169 7.84 -14.73 -0.50
N LEU A 170 9.13 -15.07 -0.66
CA LEU A 170 9.59 -16.45 -0.94
C LEU A 170 9.57 -17.37 0.30
N LEU A 171 9.57 -16.82 1.52
CA LEU A 171 9.38 -17.59 2.75
C LEU A 171 7.89 -17.87 2.98
N PRO A 172 7.51 -18.95 3.71
CA PRO A 172 6.10 -19.25 4.01
C PRO A 172 5.39 -18.09 4.71
N ASP A 173 4.12 -17.81 4.42
CA ASP A 173 3.46 -16.54 4.81
C ASP A 173 3.37 -16.29 6.32
N ARG A 174 3.34 -17.37 7.12
CA ARG A 174 3.55 -17.36 8.58
C ARG A 174 4.88 -16.73 9.06
N VAL A 175 5.77 -16.32 8.15
CA VAL A 175 6.99 -15.57 8.45
C VAL A 175 6.70 -14.14 8.91
N GLU A 176 5.55 -13.59 8.55
CA GLU A 176 5.13 -12.24 8.95
C GLU A 176 4.46 -12.19 10.34
N ALA A 177 4.30 -13.34 11.01
CA ALA A 177 3.66 -13.43 12.31
C ALA A 177 4.50 -12.81 13.44
N ASP A 178 3.83 -12.13 14.36
CA ASP A 178 4.38 -11.49 15.57
C ASP A 178 4.96 -12.47 16.62
N SER A 179 4.71 -13.76 16.44
CA SER A 179 4.86 -14.79 17.46
C SER A 179 5.44 -16.07 16.85
N ARG A 180 6.18 -16.84 17.66
CA ARG A 180 7.03 -17.93 17.18
C ARG A 180 6.25 -19.08 16.54
N GLN A 181 6.49 -19.29 15.25
CA GLN A 181 5.86 -20.32 14.43
C GLN A 181 6.73 -21.57 14.25
N LYS A 182 6.10 -22.69 13.89
CA LYS A 182 6.80 -23.92 13.50
C LYS A 182 7.34 -23.78 12.07
N GLY A 183 8.61 -24.12 11.87
CA GLY A 183 9.24 -24.20 10.55
C GLY A 183 8.71 -25.38 9.69
N PRO A 184 9.37 -25.67 8.54
CA PRO A 184 10.66 -25.15 8.11
C PRO A 184 10.57 -23.77 7.45
N TRP A 185 11.72 -23.11 7.34
CA TRP A 185 11.91 -21.78 6.75
C TRP A 185 12.72 -21.89 5.46
N LYS A 186 12.11 -22.46 4.42
CA LYS A 186 12.77 -22.75 3.13
C LYS A 186 12.57 -21.62 2.13
N VAL A 187 13.59 -21.39 1.29
CA VAL A 187 13.51 -20.56 0.07
C VAL A 187 13.93 -21.44 -1.11
N ALA A 188 13.15 -21.46 -2.20
CA ALA A 188 13.42 -22.31 -3.36
C ALA A 188 14.82 -22.06 -3.95
N GLY A 189 15.44 -23.10 -4.52
CA GLY A 189 16.76 -23.00 -5.16
C GLY A 189 16.68 -22.29 -6.50
N GLY A 190 17.68 -21.46 -6.81
CA GLY A 190 17.79 -20.80 -8.11
C GLY A 190 18.33 -19.37 -8.03
N THR A 191 18.03 -18.57 -9.05
CA THR A 191 18.42 -17.16 -9.15
C THR A 191 17.27 -16.30 -9.68
N ILE A 192 17.03 -15.17 -9.02
CA ILE A 192 16.20 -14.06 -9.50
C ILE A 192 17.15 -12.91 -9.88
N THR A 193 16.90 -12.25 -11.00
CA THR A 193 17.55 -10.98 -11.38
C THR A 193 16.45 -10.00 -11.77
N ASP A 194 16.42 -8.84 -11.11
CA ASP A 194 15.22 -8.05 -11.03
C ASP A 194 15.54 -6.55 -10.90
N ALA A 195 14.77 -5.71 -11.59
CA ALA A 195 14.90 -4.26 -11.61
C ALA A 195 13.57 -3.65 -12.08
N PRO A 196 13.20 -2.44 -11.64
CA PRO A 196 11.93 -1.83 -12.01
C PRO A 196 11.92 -1.35 -13.46
N ARG A 197 10.75 -1.49 -14.10
CA ARG A 197 10.42 -0.89 -15.40
C ARG A 197 10.37 0.65 -15.33
N TYR A 198 9.81 1.18 -14.24
CA TYR A 198 9.57 2.61 -14.06
C TYR A 198 10.22 3.15 -12.78
N GLY A 199 10.80 4.35 -12.87
CA GLY A 199 11.46 5.03 -11.75
C GLY A 199 10.51 5.68 -10.75
N TYR A 200 9.27 5.98 -11.16
CA TYR A 200 8.20 6.46 -10.29
C TYR A 200 7.17 5.35 -10.04
N ARG A 201 7.10 4.85 -8.81
CA ARG A 201 6.12 3.86 -8.38
C ARG A 201 5.52 4.36 -7.08
N GLY A 202 4.40 5.08 -7.19
CA GLY A 202 3.82 5.81 -6.06
C GLY A 202 2.47 5.27 -5.61
N ALA A 203 2.17 5.48 -4.34
CA ALA A 203 0.81 5.56 -3.83
C ALA A 203 0.59 6.94 -3.19
N MET A 204 -0.64 7.44 -3.25
CA MET A 204 -1.04 8.61 -2.48
C MET A 204 -1.81 8.19 -1.24
N LEU A 205 -1.70 8.98 -0.17
CA LEU A 205 -2.69 9.01 0.88
C LEU A 205 -3.21 10.45 1.02
N ASP A 206 -4.51 10.62 0.82
CA ASP A 206 -5.26 11.79 1.25
C ASP A 206 -5.38 11.77 2.77
N VAL A 207 -4.77 12.78 3.41
CA VAL A 207 -4.91 13.03 4.85
C VAL A 207 -5.71 14.30 5.13
N SER A 208 -6.20 14.96 4.08
CA SER A 208 -6.98 16.20 4.13
C SER A 208 -8.45 15.91 4.43
N ARG A 209 -9.06 14.91 3.77
CA ARG A 209 -10.49 14.62 3.91
C ARG A 209 -10.82 13.94 5.24
N HIS A 210 -10.00 12.98 5.69
CA HIS A 210 -9.89 12.57 7.10
C HIS A 210 -8.41 12.47 7.49
N PHE A 211 -8.08 12.78 8.74
CA PHE A 211 -6.69 12.90 9.20
C PHE A 211 -6.12 11.60 9.81
N PHE A 212 -5.11 11.03 9.16
CA PHE A 212 -4.42 9.83 9.64
C PHE A 212 -3.19 10.17 10.48
N SER A 213 -3.04 9.50 11.61
CA SER A 213 -1.93 9.76 12.54
C SER A 213 -0.57 9.31 11.98
N VAL A 214 0.51 9.79 12.59
CA VAL A 214 1.89 9.37 12.25
C VAL A 214 2.08 7.85 12.36
N ALA A 215 1.32 7.15 13.21
CA ALA A 215 1.40 5.69 13.33
C ALA A 215 0.79 4.98 12.11
N GLU A 216 -0.28 5.53 11.57
CA GLU A 216 -1.07 4.94 10.48
C GLU A 216 -0.40 5.23 9.13
N VAL A 217 0.11 6.44 8.91
CA VAL A 217 0.97 6.75 7.76
C VAL A 217 2.21 5.84 7.74
N LYS A 218 2.78 5.50 8.91
CA LYS A 218 3.88 4.53 9.02
C LYS A 218 3.45 3.10 8.71
N ARG A 219 2.26 2.68 9.16
CA ARG A 219 1.67 1.37 8.81
C ARG A 219 1.50 1.26 7.29
N TYR A 220 0.95 2.28 6.64
CA TYR A 220 0.84 2.34 5.18
C TYR A 220 2.23 2.30 4.50
N ILE A 221 3.22 3.05 4.99
CA ILE A 221 4.61 2.97 4.47
C ILE A 221 5.19 1.54 4.53
N ASP A 222 4.99 0.81 5.62
CA ASP A 222 5.50 -0.57 5.74
C ASP A 222 4.78 -1.57 4.82
N GLN A 223 3.49 -1.33 4.53
CA GLN A 223 2.71 -2.08 3.55
C GLN A 223 3.17 -1.79 2.11
N LEU A 224 3.33 -0.50 1.75
CA LEU A 224 3.84 -0.05 0.46
C LEU A 224 5.25 -0.62 0.17
N ALA A 225 6.11 -0.64 1.20
CA ALA A 225 7.48 -1.13 1.10
C ALA A 225 7.57 -2.60 0.67
N LEU A 226 6.67 -3.47 1.15
CA LEU A 226 6.63 -4.91 0.79
C LEU A 226 6.46 -5.13 -0.72
N TYR A 227 5.81 -4.19 -1.42
CA TYR A 227 5.51 -4.28 -2.84
C TYR A 227 6.41 -3.39 -3.72
N LYS A 228 7.51 -2.85 -3.15
CA LYS A 228 8.56 -2.08 -3.87
C LYS A 228 8.10 -0.74 -4.46
N VAL A 229 7.05 -0.15 -3.88
CA VAL A 229 6.67 1.26 -4.06
C VAL A 229 7.81 2.14 -3.56
N ASN A 230 8.16 3.22 -4.28
CA ASN A 230 9.29 4.11 -3.97
C ASN A 230 8.93 5.60 -3.87
N LYS A 231 7.64 5.94 -3.93
CA LYS A 231 7.10 7.28 -3.70
C LYS A 231 5.91 7.18 -2.75
N LEU A 232 5.88 8.02 -1.73
CA LEU A 232 4.68 8.30 -0.95
C LEU A 232 4.22 9.72 -1.32
N HIS A 233 3.11 9.83 -2.04
CA HIS A 233 2.45 11.11 -2.24
C HIS A 233 1.57 11.39 -1.01
N LEU A 234 1.74 12.55 -0.38
CA LEU A 234 0.91 12.99 0.73
C LEU A 234 0.15 14.24 0.31
N HIS A 235 -1.16 14.09 0.18
CA HIS A 235 -2.07 15.19 -0.07
C HIS A 235 -2.40 15.85 1.28
N LEU A 236 -1.82 17.04 1.53
CA LEU A 236 -1.72 17.69 2.85
C LEU A 236 -2.62 18.91 3.03
N SER A 237 -3.30 19.39 1.99
CA SER A 237 -4.28 20.47 2.10
C SER A 237 -5.40 20.30 1.08
N ASP A 238 -6.65 20.35 1.56
CA ASP A 238 -7.86 20.42 0.74
C ASP A 238 -8.89 21.38 1.37
N ASP A 239 -10.12 21.39 0.88
CA ASP A 239 -11.21 22.22 1.37
C ASP A 239 -11.63 21.93 2.82
N GLN A 240 -11.51 20.68 3.26
CA GLN A 240 -11.90 20.21 4.61
C GLN A 240 -10.77 20.19 5.63
N GLY A 241 -9.52 20.40 5.21
CA GLY A 241 -8.38 20.13 6.10
C GLY A 241 -7.05 20.64 5.62
N TRP A 242 -6.32 21.33 6.51
CA TRP A 242 -4.92 21.68 6.33
C TRP A 242 -4.03 20.94 7.33
N ARG A 243 -3.08 20.13 6.83
CA ARG A 243 -2.49 19.03 7.59
C ARG A 243 -1.00 19.17 7.89
N ILE A 244 -0.39 20.33 7.62
CA ILE A 244 1.03 20.59 7.95
C ILE A 244 1.23 21.97 8.61
N ALA A 245 2.01 22.01 9.70
CA ALA A 245 2.34 23.25 10.39
C ALA A 245 3.29 24.14 9.55
N VAL A 246 2.83 25.36 9.25
CA VAL A 246 3.59 26.46 8.63
C VAL A 246 3.73 27.56 9.68
N ASP A 247 4.96 28.02 9.94
CA ASP A 247 5.25 28.88 11.10
C ASP A 247 4.89 30.35 10.82
N SER A 248 4.99 30.80 9.56
CA SER A 248 4.53 32.12 9.14
C SER A 248 3.00 32.24 9.01
N TRP A 249 2.30 31.11 8.81
CA TRP A 249 0.84 31.05 8.68
C TRP A 249 0.20 30.05 9.69
N PRO A 250 0.35 30.26 11.02
CA PRO A 250 0.04 29.26 12.04
C PRO A 250 -1.44 28.86 12.15
N ARG A 251 -2.38 29.70 11.70
CA ARG A 251 -3.82 29.37 11.71
C ARG A 251 -4.18 28.29 10.69
N LEU A 252 -3.37 28.05 9.66
CA LEU A 252 -3.62 26.98 8.69
C LEU A 252 -3.74 25.63 9.43
N ALA A 253 -2.75 25.30 10.25
CA ALA A 253 -2.79 24.09 11.06
C ALA A 253 -3.77 24.19 12.25
N THR A 254 -3.76 25.31 13.00
CA THR A 254 -4.53 25.40 14.27
C THR A 254 -6.03 25.68 14.10
N TYR A 255 -6.48 26.09 12.91
CA TYR A 255 -7.89 26.30 12.56
C TYR A 255 -8.28 25.53 11.30
N GLY A 256 -7.57 25.70 10.17
CA GLY A 256 -7.80 24.91 8.95
C GLY A 256 -7.60 23.40 9.13
N GLY A 257 -6.82 22.98 10.12
CA GLY A 257 -6.63 21.58 10.50
C GLY A 257 -7.56 21.08 11.61
N SER A 258 -8.46 21.89 12.17
CA SER A 258 -9.23 21.52 13.38
C SER A 258 -10.42 20.59 13.13
N THR A 259 -10.83 20.41 11.88
CA THR A 259 -11.92 19.51 11.48
C THR A 259 -11.57 18.73 10.22
N GLU A 260 -12.53 17.99 9.70
CA GLU A 260 -12.45 17.08 8.56
C GLU A 260 -13.86 16.77 8.01
N VAL A 261 -13.96 15.87 7.01
CA VAL A 261 -15.25 15.41 6.49
C VAL A 261 -16.15 14.89 7.63
N GLY A 262 -17.45 15.12 7.53
CA GLY A 262 -18.42 14.76 8.57
C GLY A 262 -18.39 15.65 9.83
N GLY A 263 -17.41 16.53 9.99
CA GLY A 263 -17.31 17.47 11.11
C GLY A 263 -16.70 16.86 12.38
N GLY A 264 -15.92 15.78 12.25
CA GLY A 264 -15.10 15.23 13.32
C GLY A 264 -13.95 16.17 13.75
N PRO A 265 -13.25 15.85 14.84
CA PRO A 265 -11.97 16.49 15.15
C PRO A 265 -10.93 16.00 14.14
N GLY A 266 -10.41 16.92 13.32
CA GLY A 266 -9.32 16.59 12.40
C GLY A 266 -7.95 16.60 13.09
N GLY A 267 -6.90 16.82 12.32
CA GLY A 267 -5.58 17.09 12.87
C GLY A 267 -4.60 17.68 11.86
N TYR A 268 -3.34 17.74 12.26
CA TYR A 268 -2.22 18.16 11.42
C TYR A 268 -0.89 17.58 11.95
N TYR A 269 0.12 17.54 11.09
CA TYR A 269 1.49 17.23 11.48
C TYR A 269 2.24 18.50 11.86
N THR A 270 2.77 18.54 13.09
CA THR A 270 3.87 19.46 13.41
C THR A 270 5.07 19.18 12.51
N LYS A 271 5.96 20.17 12.34
CA LYS A 271 7.22 20.01 11.59
C LYS A 271 8.14 18.91 12.13
N ALA A 272 7.95 18.46 13.37
CA ALA A 272 8.64 17.30 13.93
C ALA A 272 8.00 15.97 13.47
N GLN A 273 6.66 15.87 13.51
CA GLN A 273 5.90 14.71 13.04
C GLN A 273 6.08 14.48 11.53
N TYR A 274 6.02 15.53 10.71
CA TYR A 274 6.25 15.40 9.26
C TYR A 274 7.69 14.95 8.94
N ARG A 275 8.71 15.52 9.62
CA ARG A 275 10.09 15.02 9.51
C ARG A 275 10.24 13.56 9.90
N GLU A 276 9.48 13.10 10.90
CA GLU A 276 9.49 11.69 11.32
C GLU A 276 8.81 10.77 10.28
N ILE A 277 7.72 11.20 9.62
CA ILE A 277 7.12 10.50 8.48
C ILE A 277 8.14 10.39 7.34
N VAL A 278 8.75 11.51 6.94
CA VAL A 278 9.79 11.60 5.90
C VAL A 278 10.98 10.68 6.21
N ARG A 279 11.48 10.70 7.45
CA ARG A 279 12.60 9.85 7.90
C ARG A 279 12.22 8.36 7.87
N TYR A 280 10.98 8.03 8.22
CA TYR A 280 10.48 6.65 8.20
C TYR A 280 10.35 6.13 6.76
N ALA A 281 9.70 6.91 5.88
CA ALA A 281 9.60 6.63 4.44
C ALA A 281 10.99 6.42 3.81
N ALA A 282 11.94 7.33 4.06
CA ALA A 282 13.30 7.21 3.57
C ALA A 282 14.01 5.94 4.07
N SER A 283 13.74 5.49 5.31
CA SER A 283 14.28 4.21 5.82
C SER A 283 13.70 2.97 5.15
N ARG A 284 12.60 3.11 4.38
CA ARG A 284 12.00 2.10 3.51
C ARG A 284 12.28 2.35 2.02
N TYR A 285 13.12 3.33 1.69
CA TYR A 285 13.40 3.79 0.32
C TYR A 285 12.19 4.39 -0.42
N LEU A 286 11.18 4.86 0.32
CA LEU A 286 10.13 5.72 -0.21
C LEU A 286 10.56 7.20 -0.10
N GLU A 287 10.57 7.90 -1.21
CA GLU A 287 10.68 9.36 -1.25
C GLU A 287 9.30 9.97 -1.00
N VAL A 288 9.18 10.89 -0.05
CA VAL A 288 7.93 11.64 0.18
C VAL A 288 7.83 12.77 -0.84
N VAL A 289 6.70 12.82 -1.52
CA VAL A 289 6.25 13.94 -2.34
C VAL A 289 5.10 14.61 -1.58
N PRO A 290 5.27 15.81 -1.03
CA PRO A 290 4.15 16.56 -0.46
C PRO A 290 3.36 17.25 -1.56
N GLU A 291 2.06 17.38 -1.32
CA GLU A 291 1.14 18.22 -2.06
C GLU A 291 0.56 19.31 -1.17
N ILE A 292 0.58 20.54 -1.69
CA ILE A 292 -0.28 21.64 -1.27
C ILE A 292 -1.07 22.01 -2.51
N ASP A 293 -2.38 21.76 -2.51
CA ASP A 293 -3.21 22.01 -3.69
C ASP A 293 -3.50 23.50 -3.88
N LEU A 294 -3.44 23.97 -5.12
CA LEU A 294 -3.44 25.38 -5.50
C LEU A 294 -3.85 25.56 -7.00
N PRO A 295 -4.71 26.53 -7.37
CA PRO A 295 -5.43 27.48 -6.52
C PRO A 295 -6.79 26.96 -6.02
N GLY A 296 -7.31 25.86 -6.58
CA GLY A 296 -8.49 25.14 -6.06
C GLY A 296 -8.17 24.38 -4.77
N HIS A 297 -9.16 23.67 -4.21
CA HIS A 297 -9.02 22.85 -2.99
C HIS A 297 -8.40 23.60 -1.80
N THR A 298 -8.70 24.89 -1.66
CA THR A 298 -8.05 25.80 -0.71
C THR A 298 -8.93 26.30 0.43
N ASN A 299 -10.16 25.80 0.60
CA ASN A 299 -11.10 26.32 1.60
C ASN A 299 -10.56 26.26 3.05
N ALA A 300 -9.75 25.27 3.43
CA ALA A 300 -9.13 25.24 4.76
C ALA A 300 -8.14 26.41 5.00
N ALA A 301 -7.45 26.87 3.94
CA ALA A 301 -6.58 28.05 4.01
C ALA A 301 -7.40 29.36 3.98
N LEU A 302 -8.40 29.43 3.10
CA LEU A 302 -9.31 30.57 2.95
C LEU A 302 -10.11 30.85 4.24
N ALA A 303 -10.62 29.80 4.90
CA ALA A 303 -11.29 29.88 6.20
C ALA A 303 -10.34 30.28 7.33
N SER A 304 -9.05 29.93 7.21
CA SER A 304 -8.03 30.33 8.18
C SER A 304 -7.67 31.81 8.10
N TYR A 305 -7.63 32.39 6.89
CA TYR A 305 -7.18 33.78 6.64
C TYR A 305 -8.11 34.51 5.68
N ALA A 306 -8.93 35.42 6.23
CA ALA A 306 -9.92 36.19 5.49
C ALA A 306 -9.31 36.97 4.30
N GLU A 307 -8.08 37.49 4.44
CA GLU A 307 -7.39 38.30 3.42
C GLU A 307 -7.11 37.57 2.08
N LEU A 308 -7.01 36.23 2.10
CA LEU A 308 -6.78 35.39 0.91
C LEU A 308 -8.01 35.29 0.00
N ASN A 309 -9.21 35.48 0.56
CA ASN A 309 -10.49 35.50 -0.17
C ASN A 309 -10.63 36.79 -0.96
N CYS A 310 -11.26 36.78 -2.13
CA CYS A 310 -11.33 38.00 -2.95
C CYS A 310 -12.10 39.15 -2.28
N ASP A 311 -13.26 38.85 -1.68
CA ASP A 311 -14.08 39.80 -0.92
C ASP A 311 -13.48 40.19 0.45
N GLY A 312 -12.49 39.43 0.94
CA GLY A 312 -11.89 39.61 2.25
C GLY A 312 -12.69 38.99 3.40
N ILE A 313 -13.61 38.05 3.12
CA ILE A 313 -14.41 37.33 4.11
C ILE A 313 -13.94 35.88 4.17
N ALA A 314 -13.62 35.38 5.37
CA ALA A 314 -13.30 33.97 5.54
C ALA A 314 -14.57 33.10 5.43
N PRO A 315 -14.62 32.09 4.53
CA PRO A 315 -15.68 31.09 4.55
C PRO A 315 -15.63 30.23 5.82
N PRO A 316 -16.71 29.51 6.16
CA PRO A 316 -16.65 28.49 7.20
C PRO A 316 -15.69 27.34 6.80
N LEU A 317 -15.17 26.62 7.80
CA LEU A 317 -14.54 25.33 7.58
C LEU A 317 -15.54 24.38 6.90
N TYR A 318 -15.10 23.67 5.88
CA TYR A 318 -15.94 22.77 5.10
C TYR A 318 -15.84 21.33 5.62
N THR A 319 -16.96 20.63 5.69
CA THR A 319 -17.04 19.25 6.23
C THR A 319 -17.81 18.30 5.29
N GLY A 320 -18.08 18.73 4.06
CA GLY A 320 -18.73 17.94 3.02
C GLY A 320 -17.73 17.39 2.01
N THR A 321 -18.25 16.90 0.89
CA THR A 321 -17.51 16.19 -0.17
C THR A 321 -17.78 16.73 -1.58
N THR A 322 -18.23 17.98 -1.68
CA THR A 322 -18.26 18.75 -2.95
C THR A 322 -16.89 19.34 -3.21
N VAL A 323 -16.52 19.44 -4.48
CA VAL A 323 -15.18 19.80 -4.96
C VAL A 323 -15.23 21.03 -5.87
N GLY A 324 -14.07 21.68 -6.08
CA GLY A 324 -13.89 22.73 -7.09
C GLY A 324 -14.61 24.07 -6.87
N PHE A 325 -15.22 24.27 -5.70
CA PHE A 325 -15.93 25.51 -5.35
C PHE A 325 -15.02 26.61 -4.80
N SER A 326 -13.80 26.25 -4.35
CA SER A 326 -12.82 27.16 -3.75
C SER A 326 -11.81 27.69 -4.76
N SER A 327 -11.26 28.88 -4.48
CA SER A 327 -10.15 29.47 -5.24
C SER A 327 -9.41 30.51 -4.39
N LEU A 328 -8.09 30.46 -4.39
CA LEU A 328 -7.27 31.60 -3.93
C LEU A 328 -7.48 32.82 -4.83
N CYS A 329 -7.44 34.03 -4.26
CA CYS A 329 -7.66 35.24 -5.05
C CYS A 329 -6.43 35.61 -5.90
N VAL A 330 -6.41 35.15 -7.16
CA VAL A 330 -5.28 35.32 -8.10
C VAL A 330 -4.88 36.78 -8.34
N SER A 331 -5.80 37.73 -8.21
CA SER A 331 -5.51 39.16 -8.40
C SER A 331 -4.81 39.84 -7.20
N LYS A 332 -4.80 39.22 -6.01
CA LYS A 332 -4.21 39.81 -4.80
C LYS A 332 -2.70 39.49 -4.66
N PRO A 333 -1.86 40.46 -4.27
CA PRO A 333 -0.44 40.20 -3.97
C PRO A 333 -0.23 39.18 -2.83
N VAL A 334 -0.99 39.30 -1.74
CA VAL A 334 -0.85 38.44 -0.53
C VAL A 334 -1.02 36.95 -0.82
N THR A 335 -1.79 36.60 -1.87
CA THR A 335 -1.89 35.23 -2.37
C THR A 335 -0.54 34.63 -2.74
N TYR A 336 0.38 35.44 -3.29
CA TYR A 336 1.70 35.00 -3.72
C TYR A 336 2.73 35.07 -2.58
N ASP A 337 2.56 35.98 -1.62
CA ASP A 337 3.32 35.98 -0.37
C ASP A 337 3.03 34.70 0.44
N PHE A 338 1.74 34.32 0.54
CA PHE A 338 1.27 33.05 1.11
C PHE A 338 1.84 31.82 0.39
N VAL A 339 1.76 31.77 -0.95
CA VAL A 339 2.32 30.65 -1.74
C VAL A 339 3.84 30.57 -1.58
N ASP A 340 4.56 31.70 -1.58
CA ASP A 340 6.01 31.70 -1.38
C ASP A 340 6.40 31.16 0.00
N ASP A 341 5.71 31.61 1.05
CA ASP A 341 5.94 31.17 2.43
C ASP A 341 5.63 29.69 2.68
N VAL A 342 4.46 29.22 2.25
CA VAL A 342 4.08 27.82 2.43
C VAL A 342 5.05 26.92 1.68
N LEU A 343 5.30 27.19 0.39
CA LEU A 343 6.13 26.32 -0.42
C LEU A 343 7.60 26.38 -0.01
N ARG A 344 8.09 27.54 0.48
CA ARG A 344 9.40 27.68 1.17
C ARG A 344 9.54 26.70 2.33
N GLU A 345 8.53 26.63 3.21
CA GLU A 345 8.60 25.82 4.42
C GLU A 345 8.38 24.32 4.15
N VAL A 346 7.47 23.97 3.25
CA VAL A 346 7.27 22.58 2.80
C VAL A 346 8.51 22.06 2.06
N ALA A 347 9.13 22.87 1.19
CA ALA A 347 10.37 22.50 0.50
C ALA A 347 11.55 22.30 1.47
N ALA A 348 11.66 23.13 2.52
CA ALA A 348 12.69 23.02 3.55
C ALA A 348 12.52 21.79 4.48
N LEU A 349 11.32 21.22 4.56
CA LEU A 349 11.05 19.97 5.30
C LEU A 349 11.22 18.71 4.44
N THR A 350 11.29 18.87 3.12
CA THR A 350 11.20 17.78 2.15
C THR A 350 12.57 17.54 1.51
N PRO A 351 13.30 16.44 1.82
CA PRO A 351 14.57 16.11 1.16
C PRO A 351 14.37 15.54 -0.25
N GLY A 352 13.14 15.15 -0.60
CA GLY A 352 12.76 14.72 -1.94
C GLY A 352 12.94 15.81 -3.00
N LYS A 353 13.00 15.38 -4.26
CA LYS A 353 13.14 16.24 -5.45
C LYS A 353 11.85 17.00 -5.77
N TYR A 354 10.71 16.34 -5.59
CA TYR A 354 9.41 16.83 -6.04
C TYR A 354 8.68 17.63 -4.96
N LEU A 355 7.87 18.58 -5.42
CA LEU A 355 6.82 19.23 -4.63
C LEU A 355 5.61 19.33 -5.57
N HIS A 356 4.48 18.77 -5.15
CA HIS A 356 3.23 18.83 -5.90
C HIS A 356 2.46 20.11 -5.52
N ILE A 357 1.98 20.84 -6.52
CA ILE A 357 1.17 22.06 -6.34
C ILE A 357 -0.27 21.86 -6.81
N GLY A 358 -0.70 20.59 -6.91
CA GLY A 358 -2.04 20.19 -7.30
C GLY A 358 -2.51 20.82 -8.60
N GLY A 359 -3.62 21.55 -8.52
CA GLY A 359 -4.16 22.38 -9.58
C GLY A 359 -5.16 21.68 -10.49
N ASP A 360 -5.78 20.59 -10.05
CA ASP A 360 -7.02 20.08 -10.63
C ASP A 360 -8.25 20.87 -10.13
N GLU A 361 -9.41 20.49 -10.65
CA GLU A 361 -10.79 20.91 -10.31
C GLU A 361 -11.05 22.39 -9.92
N ALA A 362 -10.17 23.32 -10.28
CA ALA A 362 -10.21 24.75 -9.93
C ALA A 362 -11.30 25.54 -10.68
N HIS A 363 -12.54 25.04 -10.69
CA HIS A 363 -13.68 25.53 -11.47
C HIS A 363 -14.13 26.95 -11.07
N ALA A 364 -13.86 27.37 -9.83
CA ALA A 364 -14.03 28.74 -9.37
C ALA A 364 -12.93 29.73 -9.86
N THR A 365 -11.89 29.24 -10.56
CA THR A 365 -10.82 30.06 -11.15
C THR A 365 -11.06 30.24 -12.66
N SER A 366 -10.90 31.44 -13.20
CA SER A 366 -10.93 31.61 -14.66
C SER A 366 -9.71 30.95 -15.33
N HIS A 367 -9.81 30.58 -16.61
CA HIS A 367 -8.66 29.97 -17.29
C HIS A 367 -7.45 30.92 -17.38
N GLU A 368 -7.68 32.22 -17.60
CA GLU A 368 -6.62 33.24 -17.61
C GLU A 368 -5.96 33.37 -16.23
N ASP A 369 -6.76 33.43 -15.17
CA ASP A 369 -6.29 33.45 -13.78
C ASP A 369 -5.50 32.19 -13.42
N TYR A 370 -5.98 31.00 -13.85
CA TYR A 370 -5.29 29.73 -13.62
C TYR A 370 -3.90 29.72 -14.30
N VAL A 371 -3.82 30.15 -15.56
CA VAL A 371 -2.53 30.24 -16.28
C VAL A 371 -1.59 31.24 -15.60
N ALA A 372 -2.09 32.40 -15.19
CA ALA A 372 -1.32 33.44 -14.50
C ALA A 372 -0.87 33.00 -13.09
N PHE A 373 -1.70 32.25 -12.37
CA PHE A 373 -1.39 31.68 -11.06
C PHE A 373 -0.32 30.57 -11.17
N MET A 374 -0.55 29.58 -12.02
CA MET A 374 0.37 28.44 -12.18
C MET A 374 1.74 28.87 -12.72
N ALA A 375 1.82 29.94 -13.52
CA ALA A 375 3.11 30.52 -13.91
C ALA A 375 3.93 31.01 -12.71
N LYS A 376 3.28 31.64 -11.72
CA LYS A 376 3.93 32.16 -10.50
C LYS A 376 4.22 31.06 -9.49
N ALA A 377 3.26 30.17 -9.21
CA ALA A 377 3.42 29.06 -8.28
C ALA A 377 4.58 28.13 -8.69
N GLN A 378 4.69 27.81 -9.98
CA GLN A 378 5.83 27.02 -10.49
C GLN A 378 7.18 27.72 -10.33
N ALA A 379 7.24 29.05 -10.46
CA ALA A 379 8.46 29.81 -10.23
C ALA A 379 8.91 29.76 -8.76
N VAL A 380 7.96 29.76 -7.80
CA VAL A 380 8.23 29.54 -6.38
C VAL A 380 8.80 28.14 -6.11
N VAL A 381 8.23 27.09 -6.71
CA VAL A 381 8.78 25.71 -6.59
C VAL A 381 10.22 25.65 -7.10
N GLY A 382 10.51 26.31 -8.23
CA GLY A 382 11.86 26.43 -8.79
C GLY A 382 12.82 27.23 -7.90
N LYS A 383 12.37 28.34 -7.31
CA LYS A 383 13.11 29.18 -6.34
C LYS A 383 13.64 28.37 -5.16
N TYR A 384 12.88 27.37 -4.70
CA TYR A 384 13.25 26.47 -3.60
C TYR A 384 13.89 25.15 -4.04
N GLY A 385 14.39 25.09 -5.29
CA GLY A 385 15.20 23.97 -5.79
C GLY A 385 14.43 22.67 -5.97
N LYS A 386 13.09 22.74 -6.08
CA LYS A 386 12.22 21.57 -6.28
C LYS A 386 11.81 21.44 -7.74
N THR A 387 11.45 20.23 -8.12
CA THR A 387 10.79 19.94 -9.40
C THR A 387 9.28 20.02 -9.20
N VAL A 388 8.63 20.87 -9.98
CA VAL A 388 7.17 20.95 -10.05
C VAL A 388 6.58 19.58 -10.36
N MET A 389 5.59 19.19 -9.56
CA MET A 389 4.58 18.22 -9.94
C MET A 389 3.20 18.86 -9.78
N GLY A 390 2.20 18.40 -10.51
CA GLY A 390 0.83 18.88 -10.44
C GLY A 390 -0.10 17.97 -11.23
N TRP A 391 -1.40 18.07 -11.01
CA TRP A 391 -2.38 17.33 -11.79
C TRP A 391 -2.39 17.79 -13.26
N HIS A 392 -2.89 16.95 -14.16
CA HIS A 392 -2.71 17.17 -15.60
C HIS A 392 -3.37 18.44 -16.18
N GLN A 393 -4.25 19.10 -15.44
CA GLN A 393 -4.75 20.46 -15.72
C GLN A 393 -3.60 21.48 -15.87
N LEU A 394 -2.45 21.25 -15.22
CA LEU A 394 -1.20 22.01 -15.42
C LEU A 394 -0.77 22.08 -16.91
N THR A 395 -1.14 21.09 -17.73
CA THR A 395 -0.87 21.07 -19.18
C THR A 395 -1.74 22.02 -20.00
N GLY A 396 -2.79 22.60 -19.40
CA GLY A 396 -3.57 23.71 -19.96
C GLY A 396 -2.96 25.08 -19.64
N ALA A 397 -2.06 25.14 -18.66
CA ALA A 397 -1.12 26.24 -18.49
C ALA A 397 0.19 25.93 -19.25
N VAL A 398 1.28 26.63 -18.90
CA VAL A 398 2.62 26.31 -19.41
C VAL A 398 3.40 25.57 -18.31
N PRO A 399 3.63 24.24 -18.44
CA PRO A 399 4.48 23.50 -17.52
C PRO A 399 5.93 24.02 -17.54
N ALA A 400 6.51 24.19 -16.36
CA ALA A 400 7.92 24.55 -16.21
C ALA A 400 8.84 23.46 -16.77
N LYS A 401 10.06 23.85 -17.17
CA LYS A 401 11.02 22.92 -17.78
C LYS A 401 11.35 21.76 -16.84
N GLY A 402 10.94 20.55 -17.21
CA GLY A 402 11.15 19.33 -16.41
C GLY A 402 10.07 19.06 -15.35
N ALA A 403 8.97 19.82 -15.36
CA ALA A 403 7.78 19.55 -14.55
C ALA A 403 7.15 18.19 -14.88
N VAL A 404 6.41 17.66 -13.91
CA VAL A 404 5.71 16.38 -13.99
C VAL A 404 4.20 16.63 -13.89
N ALA A 405 3.43 16.14 -14.86
CA ALA A 405 1.98 16.14 -14.83
C ALA A 405 1.46 14.76 -14.39
N GLN A 406 0.61 14.72 -13.37
CA GLN A 406 -0.10 13.51 -12.93
C GLN A 406 -1.44 13.41 -13.67
N TYR A 407 -1.53 12.48 -14.62
CA TYR A 407 -2.73 12.23 -15.40
C TYR A 407 -3.71 11.35 -14.62
N TRP A 408 -4.86 11.93 -14.27
CA TRP A 408 -5.94 11.26 -13.55
C TRP A 408 -7.21 11.01 -14.39
N GLY A 409 -7.21 11.46 -15.65
CA GLY A 409 -8.31 11.18 -16.59
C GLY A 409 -8.59 9.68 -16.77
N TYR A 410 -9.74 9.36 -17.34
CA TYR A 410 -10.35 8.03 -17.36
C TYR A 410 -10.88 7.72 -18.77
N ASP A 411 -11.46 6.54 -19.02
CA ASP A 411 -11.91 6.08 -20.35
C ASP A 411 -12.91 7.04 -21.04
N ARG A 412 -13.59 7.92 -20.28
CA ARG A 412 -14.53 8.94 -20.81
C ARG A 412 -13.96 10.36 -20.93
N THR A 413 -12.72 10.61 -20.50
CA THR A 413 -12.02 11.91 -20.66
C THR A 413 -11.97 12.35 -22.12
N GLY A 414 -12.14 13.65 -22.37
CA GLY A 414 -12.28 14.20 -23.72
C GLY A 414 -11.02 14.03 -24.56
N ALA A 415 -11.20 13.81 -25.88
CA ALA A 415 -10.07 13.66 -26.80
C ALA A 415 -9.16 14.91 -26.86
N ALA A 416 -9.73 16.11 -26.69
CA ALA A 416 -8.98 17.35 -26.63
C ALA A 416 -8.06 17.43 -25.39
N GLU A 417 -8.57 17.05 -24.22
CA GLU A 417 -7.85 17.04 -22.95
C GLU A 417 -6.72 15.98 -22.95
N ARG A 418 -7.01 14.77 -23.43
CA ARG A 418 -5.96 13.75 -23.67
C ARG A 418 -4.88 14.24 -24.62
N LYS A 419 -5.27 14.89 -25.73
CA LYS A 419 -4.33 15.44 -26.72
C LYS A 419 -3.47 16.56 -26.11
N GLN A 420 -4.03 17.43 -25.28
CA GLN A 420 -3.29 18.47 -24.56
C GLN A 420 -2.18 17.87 -23.69
N VAL A 421 -2.48 16.84 -22.91
CA VAL A 421 -1.48 16.13 -22.08
C VAL A 421 -0.43 15.41 -22.93
N ALA A 422 -0.84 14.76 -24.02
CA ALA A 422 0.06 14.10 -24.96
C ALA A 422 0.99 15.09 -25.69
N ASP A 423 0.50 16.29 -26.03
CA ASP A 423 1.29 17.35 -26.66
C ASP A 423 2.23 18.03 -25.67
N ALA A 424 1.81 18.27 -24.43
CA ALA A 424 2.69 18.72 -23.36
C ALA A 424 3.83 17.70 -23.08
N ALA A 425 3.54 16.40 -23.20
CA ALA A 425 4.53 15.33 -23.09
C ALA A 425 5.54 15.32 -24.26
N LYS A 426 5.09 15.59 -25.50
CA LYS A 426 5.98 15.84 -26.67
C LYS A 426 6.84 17.09 -26.47
N GLY A 427 6.31 18.11 -25.79
CA GLY A 427 7.03 19.29 -25.34
C GLY A 427 8.07 19.04 -24.23
N GLY A 428 8.19 17.81 -23.74
CA GLY A 428 9.17 17.40 -22.73
C GLY A 428 8.65 17.39 -21.28
N THR A 429 7.37 17.70 -21.05
CA THR A 429 6.71 17.47 -19.76
C THR A 429 6.74 15.96 -19.45
N LYS A 430 6.97 15.60 -18.19
CA LYS A 430 6.98 14.19 -17.79
C LYS A 430 5.64 13.77 -17.20
N LEU A 431 5.27 12.51 -17.36
CA LEU A 431 3.97 11.98 -16.97
C LEU A 431 4.11 10.98 -15.82
N VAL A 432 3.25 11.11 -14.82
CA VAL A 432 2.86 10.02 -13.93
C VAL A 432 1.43 9.65 -14.29
N LEU A 433 1.17 8.37 -14.57
CA LEU A 433 -0.18 7.93 -14.90
C LEU A 433 -0.87 7.37 -13.66
N SER A 434 -1.98 7.99 -13.28
CA SER A 434 -2.88 7.55 -12.22
C SER A 434 -4.36 7.57 -12.67
N PRO A 435 -4.76 6.91 -13.78
CA PRO A 435 -6.12 7.05 -14.30
C PRO A 435 -7.19 6.67 -13.27
N ALA A 436 -8.19 7.52 -13.07
CA ALA A 436 -9.18 7.33 -12.00
C ALA A 436 -10.01 6.06 -12.15
N ASP A 437 -10.28 5.62 -13.38
CA ASP A 437 -10.98 4.36 -13.62
C ASP A 437 -10.09 3.11 -13.63
N ARG A 438 -8.82 3.25 -13.20
CA ARG A 438 -7.82 2.16 -13.09
C ARG A 438 -7.20 2.06 -11.71
N VAL A 439 -6.64 3.15 -11.17
CA VAL A 439 -5.75 3.09 -9.98
C VAL A 439 -6.06 4.14 -8.91
N TYR A 440 -7.18 4.84 -9.00
CA TYR A 440 -7.80 5.45 -7.81
C TYR A 440 -8.36 4.30 -6.94
N LEU A 441 -7.83 4.19 -5.73
CA LEU A 441 -8.09 3.12 -4.78
C LEU A 441 -9.34 3.39 -3.94
N ASP A 442 -9.83 4.63 -3.93
CA ASP A 442 -11.13 5.05 -3.39
C ASP A 442 -12.32 4.63 -4.29
N MET A 443 -12.10 4.32 -5.57
CA MET A 443 -13.18 3.85 -6.45
C MET A 443 -13.74 2.51 -5.96
N LYS A 444 -15.07 2.35 -6.00
CA LYS A 444 -15.76 1.11 -5.64
C LYS A 444 -15.41 -0.03 -6.58
N TYR A 445 -15.19 -1.22 -6.03
CA TYR A 445 -15.00 -2.45 -6.82
C TYR A 445 -16.29 -2.85 -7.55
N THR A 446 -17.41 -2.74 -6.84
CA THR A 446 -18.76 -3.11 -7.29
C THR A 446 -19.79 -2.09 -6.76
N LYS A 447 -21.00 -2.08 -7.33
CA LYS A 447 -22.11 -1.25 -6.81
C LYS A 447 -22.43 -1.48 -5.32
N ASP A 448 -22.10 -2.67 -4.82
CA ASP A 448 -22.40 -3.15 -3.46
C ASP A 448 -21.20 -2.97 -2.50
N THR A 449 -20.08 -2.38 -2.96
CA THR A 449 -18.96 -1.98 -2.08
C THR A 449 -19.45 -0.89 -1.12
N PRO A 450 -19.27 -1.01 0.21
CA PRO A 450 -19.85 -0.07 1.17
C PRO A 450 -19.16 1.30 1.10
N LEU A 451 -17.84 1.31 1.29
CA LEU A 451 -16.96 2.47 1.24
C LEU A 451 -16.69 2.92 -0.21
N GLY A 452 -16.01 4.05 -0.38
CA GLY A 452 -15.52 4.53 -1.68
C GLY A 452 -16.50 5.35 -2.51
N LEU A 453 -16.02 5.81 -3.66
CA LEU A 453 -16.76 6.62 -4.64
C LEU A 453 -16.97 5.87 -5.96
N SER A 454 -17.78 6.40 -6.87
CA SER A 454 -18.12 5.72 -8.14
C SER A 454 -18.22 6.65 -9.36
N TRP A 455 -17.72 7.89 -9.25
CA TRP A 455 -17.83 8.89 -10.31
C TRP A 455 -17.04 8.51 -11.58
N ALA A 456 -15.89 7.85 -11.45
CA ALA A 456 -15.12 7.30 -12.56
C ALA A 456 -15.64 5.92 -13.05
N GLY A 457 -16.70 5.39 -12.42
CA GLY A 457 -17.25 4.06 -12.65
C GLY A 457 -16.94 3.08 -11.52
N LEU A 458 -16.81 1.79 -11.87
CA LEU A 458 -16.48 0.71 -10.94
C LEU A 458 -15.15 0.06 -11.36
N VAL A 459 -14.24 -0.11 -10.41
CA VAL A 459 -12.84 -0.47 -10.66
C VAL A 459 -12.48 -1.76 -9.93
N GLU A 460 -12.95 -2.88 -10.48
CA GLU A 460 -12.53 -4.23 -10.06
C GLU A 460 -11.03 -4.47 -10.35
N VAL A 461 -10.44 -5.45 -9.68
CA VAL A 461 -9.02 -5.83 -9.68
C VAL A 461 -8.50 -6.07 -11.09
N ARG A 462 -9.26 -6.74 -11.98
CA ARG A 462 -8.84 -6.87 -13.39
C ARG A 462 -8.77 -5.51 -14.09
N ARG A 463 -9.77 -4.63 -13.94
CA ARG A 463 -9.76 -3.29 -14.57
C ARG A 463 -8.56 -2.47 -14.09
N SER A 464 -8.20 -2.63 -12.82
CA SER A 464 -7.05 -1.98 -12.19
C SER A 464 -5.69 -2.50 -12.67
N TYR A 465 -5.61 -3.77 -13.07
CA TYR A 465 -4.38 -4.42 -13.53
C TYR A 465 -4.20 -4.44 -15.06
N ASP A 466 -5.28 -4.62 -15.82
CA ASP A 466 -5.26 -5.03 -17.25
C ASP A 466 -5.11 -3.82 -18.19
N TRP A 467 -3.96 -3.13 -18.08
CA TRP A 467 -3.53 -1.99 -18.91
C TRP A 467 -2.00 -1.80 -18.91
N ASP A 468 -1.46 -1.07 -19.90
CA ASP A 468 -0.04 -0.69 -19.93
C ASP A 468 0.13 0.85 -19.95
N PRO A 469 0.82 1.45 -18.96
CA PRO A 469 1.17 2.88 -18.97
C PRO A 469 1.89 3.35 -20.24
N ALA A 470 2.65 2.49 -20.92
CA ALA A 470 3.36 2.86 -22.15
C ALA A 470 2.44 3.04 -23.39
N THR A 471 1.17 2.62 -23.31
CA THR A 471 0.20 2.74 -24.42
C THR A 471 -1.16 3.28 -23.99
N TYR A 472 -1.32 3.68 -22.72
CA TYR A 472 -2.60 4.15 -22.19
C TYR A 472 -3.03 5.51 -22.77
N LEU A 473 -2.12 6.48 -22.81
CA LEU A 473 -2.41 7.82 -23.33
C LEU A 473 -1.97 7.93 -24.79
N GLU A 474 -2.93 7.89 -25.71
CA GLU A 474 -2.66 7.90 -27.15
C GLU A 474 -1.82 9.13 -27.57
N GLY A 475 -0.76 8.86 -28.35
CA GLY A 475 0.14 9.89 -28.86
C GLY A 475 1.14 10.46 -27.85
N ALA A 476 1.12 10.06 -26.58
CA ALA A 476 2.16 10.44 -25.62
C ALA A 476 3.45 9.62 -25.85
N PRO A 477 4.66 10.21 -25.80
CA PRO A 477 5.90 9.45 -25.91
C PRO A 477 6.12 8.52 -24.70
N GLN A 478 6.55 7.29 -24.94
CA GLN A 478 6.69 6.29 -23.86
C GLN A 478 7.74 6.69 -22.82
N GLU A 479 8.81 7.35 -23.27
CA GLU A 479 9.89 7.91 -22.46
C GLU A 479 9.49 9.21 -21.72
N ALA A 480 8.29 9.74 -21.94
CA ALA A 480 7.70 10.77 -21.08
C ALA A 480 7.12 10.17 -19.79
N VAL A 481 6.70 8.90 -19.80
CA VAL A 481 6.09 8.22 -18.65
C VAL A 481 7.16 7.82 -17.63
N LEU A 482 7.18 8.50 -16.48
CA LEU A 482 8.06 8.17 -15.34
C LEU A 482 7.59 6.91 -14.60
N GLY A 483 6.30 6.60 -14.71
CA GLY A 483 5.64 5.44 -14.12
C GLY A 483 4.21 5.74 -13.68
N VAL A 484 3.81 5.15 -12.55
CA VAL A 484 2.42 5.16 -12.06
C VAL A 484 2.29 5.66 -10.64
N GLY A 485 1.16 6.32 -10.37
CA GLY A 485 0.66 6.61 -9.03
C GLY A 485 -0.66 5.87 -8.81
N ALA A 486 -0.87 5.34 -7.60
CA ALA A 486 -2.16 4.80 -7.16
C ALA A 486 -2.72 5.67 -6.01
N PRO A 487 -3.56 6.67 -6.29
CA PRO A 487 -4.11 7.52 -5.25
C PRO A 487 -5.13 6.81 -4.38
N LEU A 488 -5.17 7.17 -3.10
CA LEU A 488 -6.26 6.80 -2.18
C LEU A 488 -6.81 8.10 -1.58
N TRP A 489 -7.91 8.57 -2.14
CA TRP A 489 -8.71 9.66 -1.57
C TRP A 489 -9.54 9.16 -0.40
N THR A 490 -9.85 10.03 0.57
CA THR A 490 -10.38 9.60 1.88
C THR A 490 -11.71 10.24 2.27
N GLU A 491 -12.51 10.75 1.32
CA GLU A 491 -13.87 11.27 1.55
C GLU A 491 -14.81 10.29 2.29
N THR A 492 -14.49 9.00 2.25
CA THR A 492 -15.30 7.91 2.81
C THR A 492 -14.52 6.97 3.73
N LEU A 493 -13.27 7.30 4.07
CA LEU A 493 -12.35 6.40 4.79
C LEU A 493 -11.80 7.13 6.02
N THR A 494 -11.94 6.52 7.19
CA THR A 494 -11.72 7.15 8.50
C THR A 494 -10.68 6.44 9.36
N ASP A 495 -10.38 5.16 9.09
CA ASP A 495 -9.33 4.41 9.80
C ASP A 495 -8.46 3.52 8.87
N SER A 496 -7.40 2.93 9.43
CA SER A 496 -6.46 2.09 8.70
C SER A 496 -7.09 0.82 8.08
N THR A 497 -8.15 0.28 8.67
CA THR A 497 -8.92 -0.86 8.13
C THR A 497 -9.66 -0.46 6.86
N GLU A 498 -10.25 0.74 6.86
CA GLU A 498 -10.97 1.28 5.70
C GLU A 498 -10.01 1.64 4.56
N ILE A 499 -8.84 2.20 4.88
CA ILE A 499 -7.70 2.33 3.95
C ILE A 499 -7.36 0.97 3.32
N GLU A 500 -7.26 -0.07 4.13
CA GLU A 500 -6.79 -1.39 3.69
C GLU A 500 -7.80 -2.12 2.81
N ALA A 501 -9.08 -2.12 3.18
CA ALA A 501 -10.16 -2.71 2.37
C ALA A 501 -10.25 -2.08 0.96
N MET A 502 -9.93 -0.79 0.82
CA MET A 502 -10.01 -0.06 -0.45
C MET A 502 -8.70 -0.09 -1.25
N ALA A 503 -7.54 -0.07 -0.58
CA ALA A 503 -6.23 -0.20 -1.23
C ALA A 503 -5.93 -1.65 -1.68
N PHE A 504 -6.23 -2.64 -0.85
CA PHE A 504 -5.93 -4.04 -1.11
C PHE A 504 -7.16 -4.76 -1.68
N PRO A 505 -7.05 -5.44 -2.84
CA PRO A 505 -5.81 -5.95 -3.42
C PRO A 505 -5.27 -5.16 -4.64
N ARG A 506 -5.82 -3.99 -4.99
CA ARG A 506 -5.46 -3.24 -6.21
C ARG A 506 -4.07 -2.62 -6.19
N LEU A 507 -3.63 -2.15 -5.02
CA LEU A 507 -2.30 -1.58 -4.79
C LEU A 507 -1.16 -2.52 -5.22
N LEU A 508 -1.34 -3.84 -5.05
CA LEU A 508 -0.40 -4.86 -5.53
C LEU A 508 -0.28 -4.88 -7.06
N GLY A 509 -1.40 -4.63 -7.75
CA GLY A 509 -1.46 -4.55 -9.21
C GLY A 509 -0.77 -3.28 -9.72
N ALA A 510 -1.03 -2.14 -9.09
CA ALA A 510 -0.34 -0.88 -9.40
C ALA A 510 1.18 -0.96 -9.18
N ALA A 511 1.61 -1.60 -8.08
CA ALA A 511 3.01 -1.87 -7.81
C ALA A 511 3.65 -2.78 -8.89
N GLU A 512 2.93 -3.80 -9.36
CA GLU A 512 3.38 -4.65 -10.47
C GLU A 512 3.42 -3.93 -11.83
N ILE A 513 2.44 -3.08 -12.13
CA ILE A 513 2.43 -2.21 -13.31
C ILE A 513 3.67 -1.31 -13.35
N GLY A 514 4.05 -0.75 -12.20
CA GLY A 514 5.24 0.10 -12.05
C GLY A 514 6.58 -0.65 -12.08
N TRP A 515 6.63 -1.87 -11.53
CA TRP A 515 7.87 -2.63 -11.39
C TRP A 515 8.15 -3.58 -12.57
N SER A 516 7.19 -4.37 -13.01
CA SER A 516 7.47 -5.53 -13.87
C SER A 516 7.54 -5.19 -15.35
N PRO A 517 8.40 -5.87 -16.15
CA PRO A 517 8.40 -5.74 -17.60
C PRO A 517 7.03 -6.10 -18.19
N ALA A 518 6.57 -5.36 -19.22
CA ALA A 518 5.27 -5.60 -19.85
C ALA A 518 5.08 -7.05 -20.31
N ALA A 519 6.09 -7.65 -20.94
CA ALA A 519 6.06 -9.03 -21.42
C ALA A 519 6.04 -10.11 -20.31
N ALA A 520 6.17 -9.73 -19.03
CA ALA A 520 6.00 -10.63 -17.87
C ALA A 520 4.64 -10.46 -17.19
N ARG A 521 3.81 -9.49 -17.62
CA ARG A 521 2.50 -9.19 -17.06
C ARG A 521 1.39 -9.81 -17.92
N ASP A 522 0.56 -10.63 -17.28
CA ASP A 522 -0.66 -11.21 -17.81
C ASP A 522 -1.66 -11.36 -16.65
N TRP A 523 -2.95 -11.16 -16.92
CA TRP A 523 -4.00 -11.22 -15.91
C TRP A 523 -4.19 -12.62 -15.32
N GLU A 524 -4.18 -13.68 -16.14
CA GLU A 524 -4.51 -15.04 -15.69
C GLU A 524 -3.42 -15.61 -14.76
N THR A 525 -2.15 -15.34 -15.06
CA THR A 525 -1.02 -15.66 -14.18
C THR A 525 -0.88 -14.68 -13.01
N TYR A 526 -1.30 -13.41 -13.16
CA TYR A 526 -1.32 -12.44 -12.06
C TYR A 526 -2.32 -12.84 -10.97
N ARG A 527 -3.57 -13.18 -11.31
CA ARG A 527 -4.58 -13.50 -10.28
C ARG A 527 -4.20 -14.71 -9.42
N VAL A 528 -3.47 -15.68 -9.97
CA VAL A 528 -2.90 -16.83 -9.21
C VAL A 528 -1.77 -16.39 -8.27
N ARG A 529 -0.95 -15.41 -8.65
CA ARG A 529 0.10 -14.83 -7.80
C ARG A 529 -0.46 -13.89 -6.74
N LEU A 530 -1.56 -13.20 -7.05
CA LEU A 530 -2.32 -12.34 -6.14
C LEU A 530 -3.06 -13.13 -5.07
N ALA A 531 -3.76 -14.20 -5.46
CA ALA A 531 -4.39 -15.14 -4.53
C ALA A 531 -3.40 -15.64 -3.45
N ALA A 532 -2.18 -15.98 -3.86
CA ALA A 532 -1.11 -16.42 -2.98
C ALA A 532 -0.58 -15.34 -2.00
N GLN A 533 -1.00 -14.07 -2.15
CA GLN A 533 -0.76 -13.01 -1.16
C GLN A 533 -1.85 -12.97 -0.09
N GLY A 534 -3.06 -13.51 -0.33
CA GLY A 534 -4.18 -13.47 0.62
C GLY A 534 -3.80 -13.98 2.04
N PRO A 535 -3.21 -15.19 2.17
CA PRO A 535 -2.72 -15.69 3.46
C PRO A 535 -1.62 -14.83 4.11
N ARG A 536 -0.88 -14.02 3.33
CA ARG A 536 0.12 -13.07 3.82
C ARG A 536 -0.48 -11.78 4.32
N LEU A 537 -1.46 -11.23 3.59
CA LEU A 537 -2.22 -10.06 4.03
C LEU A 537 -2.91 -10.38 5.36
N THR A 538 -3.58 -11.54 5.48
CA THR A 538 -4.11 -12.04 6.75
C THR A 538 -3.04 -12.20 7.83
N ALA A 539 -1.84 -12.73 7.53
CA ALA A 539 -0.76 -12.89 8.50
C ALA A 539 -0.12 -11.57 8.97
N LEU A 540 -0.16 -10.53 8.13
CA LEU A 540 0.23 -9.15 8.45
C LEU A 540 -0.89 -8.37 9.18
N GLY A 541 -2.08 -8.96 9.33
CA GLY A 541 -3.26 -8.27 9.83
C GLY A 541 -3.70 -7.12 8.93
N ILE A 542 -3.56 -7.27 7.60
CA ILE A 542 -4.02 -6.34 6.56
C ILE A 542 -5.38 -6.82 6.05
N ASP A 543 -6.41 -5.97 6.11
CA ASP A 543 -7.71 -6.29 5.49
C ASP A 543 -7.66 -6.07 3.96
N PHE A 544 -8.51 -6.78 3.21
CA PHE A 544 -8.54 -6.67 1.75
C PHE A 544 -9.86 -7.15 1.13
N TYR A 545 -10.27 -6.49 0.04
CA TYR A 545 -11.42 -6.94 -0.74
C TYR A 545 -11.16 -8.29 -1.42
N ARG A 546 -11.89 -9.32 -0.97
CA ARG A 546 -11.89 -10.66 -1.58
C ARG A 546 -12.69 -10.69 -2.88
N SER A 547 -12.12 -10.09 -3.92
CA SER A 547 -12.66 -10.06 -5.28
C SER A 547 -13.03 -11.47 -5.78
N PRO A 548 -14.24 -11.66 -6.35
CA PRO A 548 -14.64 -12.92 -6.99
C PRO A 548 -13.93 -13.19 -8.32
N GLN A 549 -13.10 -12.26 -8.83
CA GLN A 549 -12.26 -12.48 -10.02
C GLN A 549 -10.98 -13.27 -9.68
N VAL A 550 -10.65 -13.37 -8.39
CA VAL A 550 -9.45 -14.01 -7.85
C VAL A 550 -9.87 -15.25 -7.06
N ASP A 551 -9.30 -16.41 -7.39
CA ASP A 551 -9.49 -17.64 -6.61
C ASP A 551 -8.54 -17.61 -5.40
N TRP A 552 -9.02 -17.07 -4.28
CA TRP A 552 -8.25 -16.92 -3.03
C TRP A 552 -7.91 -18.25 -2.33
N GLY A 553 -8.46 -19.37 -2.78
CA GLY A 553 -8.44 -20.63 -2.03
C GLY A 553 -9.37 -20.61 -0.80
N PRO A 554 -9.38 -21.72 -0.03
CA PRO A 554 -10.18 -21.89 1.19
C PRO A 554 -9.61 -21.17 2.42
#